data_AF-A0A8I1HW36-F1
#
_entry.id   AF-A0A8I1HW36-F1
#
_cell.length_a   1.000
_cell.length_b   1.000
_cell.length_c   1.000
_cell.angle_alpha   90.00
_cell.angle_beta   90.00
_cell.angle_gamma   90.00
#
_symmetry.space_group_name_H-M   'P 1'
#
loop_
_entity.id
_entity.type
_entity.pdbx_description
1 polymer ?
#
loop_
_entity_poly.entity_id
_entity_poly.type
_entity_poly.pdbx_seq_one_letter_code
_entity_poly.pdbx_strand_id
1 'polypeptide(L)'
;MEIAKSIRAEKERERLMLENVSPEAEYSNAHLRKIANELKEKKIDLGQLIKNFDLDHIDKHFSGGEEMEEPQIAHTKAEGLTDPFLRDDFTCPGHCTHPASAAPVEPINPAFDPAVINKLVAVLSKHFTNGYRLNSHIEMVRFRSFAAELYGEEIELPPEELKRFLAICGTVHGGKVYAVSTATKERIKKLAQDYFSEGAKVIFFAEFYAKNEDWLFGASVISQDMLIGILRHLFPNLSFTKTYFGYTNAPIFVVIESEILRVWGDNVLQTYDQLAERLNYVPIERIKYHLGQNGNFIWSSAGTFSHVSRIEITDEERQEIRAFALRECNAHGYASMIDLPFGEIEGRNHDLSSTAVHSAVYRICLSDKFENRGKILTHKGVGFDALTIMKKYCRRIDRCTTEDLLNLYRELTGREDSQVAMAVGTAVLVRVDRDTYMADRYLHFTIDLIDQVIGQFLTDEYLPLKDFTTFATFPHCGHTWNLFLLESYCRRFSREFRFDTPTINSRNTGVVIRKSCDMDHTEILIDAVVNSNVPLTIKSVGAFLFESGYIGKSTPAKVAEIINKAKVKREGRD
;
A
#
# COMPACT_ATOMS: atom_id res chain seq x y z
N MET A 1 29.38 6.93 16.24
CA MET A 1 28.75 7.37 17.51
C MET A 1 28.51 8.88 17.52
N GLU A 2 29.49 9.72 17.20
CA GLU A 2 29.25 11.19 17.05
C GLU A 2 28.26 11.56 15.95
N ILE A 3 28.33 10.90 14.79
CA ILE A 3 27.37 11.13 13.68
C ILE A 3 25.93 10.81 14.11
N ALA A 4 25.72 9.72 14.85
CA ALA A 4 24.40 9.34 15.36
C ALA A 4 23.86 10.34 16.40
N LYS A 5 24.75 10.90 17.24
CA LYS A 5 24.38 11.98 18.19
C LYS A 5 24.02 13.28 17.44
N SER A 6 24.75 13.61 16.38
CA SER A 6 24.48 14.78 15.54
C SER A 6 23.14 14.67 14.79
N ILE A 7 22.83 13.50 14.22
CA ILE A 7 21.53 13.25 13.56
C ILE A 7 20.37 13.32 14.55
N ARG A 8 20.55 12.80 15.77
CA ARG A 8 19.51 12.83 16.81
C ARG A 8 19.24 14.26 17.30
N ALA A 9 20.30 15.05 17.53
CA ALA A 9 20.18 16.44 17.95
C ALA A 9 19.53 17.34 16.88
N GLU A 10 19.79 17.09 15.60
CA GLU A 10 19.21 17.88 14.51
C GLU A 10 17.72 17.54 14.28
N LYS A 11 17.32 16.27 14.42
CA LYS A 11 15.91 15.87 14.36
C LYS A 11 15.09 16.40 15.55
N GLU A 12 15.69 16.47 16.73
CA GLU A 12 15.05 17.09 17.91
C GLU A 12 14.84 18.60 17.69
N ARG A 13 15.78 19.27 17.02
CA ARG A 13 15.66 20.68 16.61
C ARG A 13 14.61 20.89 15.54
N GLU A 14 14.54 20.06 14.49
CA GLU A 14 13.47 20.14 13.47
C GLU A 14 12.08 19.91 14.08
N ARG A 15 11.97 19.00 15.05
CA ARG A 15 10.71 18.75 15.79
C ARG A 15 10.27 19.99 16.59
N LEU A 16 11.21 20.70 17.23
CA LEU A 16 10.95 21.95 17.96
C LEU A 16 10.69 23.16 17.03
N MET A 17 11.20 23.14 15.80
CA MET A 17 10.94 24.16 14.77
C MET A 17 9.55 24.00 14.13
N LEU A 18 9.07 22.76 13.94
CA LEU A 18 7.74 22.49 13.38
C LEU A 18 6.58 22.89 14.32
N GLU A 19 6.86 23.10 15.61
CA GLU A 19 5.91 23.65 16.58
C GLU A 19 5.80 25.20 16.53
N ASN A 20 6.69 25.90 15.82
CA ASN A 20 6.66 27.37 15.68
C ASN A 20 6.85 27.80 14.22
N VAL A 21 5.80 28.38 13.62
CA VAL A 21 5.78 28.81 12.22
C VAL A 21 6.76 29.97 11.95
N SER A 22 7.93 29.71 11.33
CA SER A 22 8.74 30.72 10.62
C SER A 22 9.87 30.14 9.74
N PRO A 23 10.44 30.93 8.80
CA PRO A 23 11.14 30.45 7.61
C PRO A 23 12.64 30.17 7.84
N GLU A 24 12.97 29.03 8.45
CA GLU A 24 14.37 28.56 8.57
C GLU A 24 14.62 27.19 7.90
N ALA A 25 13.62 26.64 7.19
CA ALA A 25 13.65 25.30 6.60
C ALA A 25 14.69 25.07 5.47
N GLU A 26 15.25 26.13 4.88
CA GLU A 26 16.24 26.01 3.80
C GLU A 26 17.67 25.73 4.30
N TYR A 27 18.01 26.06 5.56
CA TYR A 27 19.36 25.87 6.09
C TYR A 27 19.63 24.43 6.58
N SER A 28 18.61 23.73 7.10
CA SER A 28 18.76 22.36 7.64
C SER A 28 18.90 21.30 6.53
N ASN A 29 18.21 21.47 5.39
CA ASN A 29 18.31 20.57 4.25
C ASN A 29 19.71 20.54 3.60
N ALA A 30 20.43 21.67 3.61
CA ALA A 30 21.80 21.75 3.10
C ALA A 30 22.79 20.96 3.98
N HIS A 31 22.59 20.94 5.30
CA HIS A 31 23.46 20.24 6.24
C HIS A 31 23.26 18.71 6.18
N LEU A 32 22.01 18.25 6.08
CA LEU A 32 21.69 16.82 5.90
C LEU A 32 22.22 16.28 4.57
N ARG A 33 22.18 17.08 3.49
CA ARG A 33 22.79 16.71 2.20
C ARG A 33 24.31 16.59 2.30
N LYS A 34 24.97 17.44 3.10
CA LYS A 34 26.41 17.34 3.36
C LYS A 34 26.77 16.06 4.11
N ILE A 35 26.01 15.72 5.15
CA ILE A 35 26.19 14.47 5.92
C ILE A 35 25.95 13.24 5.03
N ALA A 36 24.92 13.26 4.18
CA ALA A 36 24.63 12.18 3.24
C ALA A 36 25.76 11.97 2.22
N ASN A 37 26.36 13.07 1.72
CA ASN A 37 27.50 13.00 0.82
C ASN A 37 28.77 12.47 1.51
N GLU A 38 29.05 12.89 2.75
CA GLU A 38 30.19 12.37 3.54
C GLU A 38 30.04 10.87 3.87
N LEU A 39 28.81 10.38 4.10
CA LEU A 39 28.52 8.96 4.31
C LEU A 39 28.71 8.14 3.03
N LYS A 40 28.38 8.73 1.87
CA LYS A 40 28.54 8.11 0.55
C LYS A 40 30.02 8.00 0.16
N GLU A 41 30.83 9.01 0.46
CA GLU A 41 32.28 8.97 0.24
C GLU A 41 33.00 7.93 1.13
N LYS A 42 32.52 7.72 2.36
CA LYS A 42 33.10 6.74 3.30
C LYS A 42 32.62 5.30 3.09
N LYS A 43 31.79 5.02 2.07
CA LYS A 43 31.20 3.70 1.78
C LYS A 43 30.54 3.04 2.99
N ILE A 44 29.91 3.83 3.86
CA ILE A 44 29.21 3.31 5.04
C ILE A 44 27.80 2.90 4.62
N ASP A 45 27.46 1.63 4.82
CA ASP A 45 26.12 1.09 4.53
C ASP A 45 25.10 1.66 5.53
N LEU A 46 24.22 2.54 5.04
CA LEU A 46 23.16 3.16 5.84
C LEU A 46 22.20 2.12 6.43
N GLY A 47 21.91 1.04 5.69
CA GLY A 47 21.01 -0.02 6.15
C GLY A 47 21.58 -0.80 7.33
N GLN A 48 22.90 -0.97 7.36
CA GLN A 48 23.60 -1.64 8.44
C GLN A 48 23.76 -0.74 9.67
N LEU A 49 23.90 0.58 9.48
CA LEU A 49 23.92 1.55 10.57
C LEU A 49 22.55 1.65 11.26
N ILE A 50 21.44 1.65 10.49
CA ILE A 50 20.07 1.70 11.02
C ILE A 50 19.76 0.47 11.87
N LYS A 51 20.18 -0.72 11.41
CA LYS A 51 20.03 -1.98 12.17
C LYS A 51 20.88 -2.03 13.44
N ASN A 52 22.11 -1.52 13.41
CA ASN A 52 23.02 -1.59 14.56
C ASN A 52 22.63 -0.66 15.71
N PHE A 53 21.74 0.30 15.48
CA PHE A 53 21.28 1.27 16.49
C PHE A 53 19.78 1.17 16.81
N ASP A 54 19.11 0.09 16.35
CA ASP A 54 17.72 -0.22 16.69
C ASP A 54 16.75 0.95 16.40
N LEU A 55 16.88 1.53 15.20
CA LEU A 55 16.10 2.70 14.74
C LEU A 55 14.80 2.31 14.01
N ASP A 56 14.28 1.10 14.22
CA ASP A 56 13.14 0.52 13.49
C ASP A 56 11.79 1.24 13.71
N HIS A 57 11.75 2.27 14.57
CA HIS A 57 10.55 3.07 14.81
C HIS A 57 10.49 4.42 14.04
N ILE A 58 11.40 4.65 13.09
CA ILE A 58 11.35 5.87 12.26
C ILE A 58 10.65 5.55 10.93
N ASP A 59 9.41 6.03 10.89
CA ASP A 59 8.53 6.23 9.75
C ASP A 59 9.21 6.18 8.36
N LYS A 60 8.81 5.21 7.53
CA LYS A 60 9.27 5.06 6.14
C LYS A 60 8.65 6.09 5.18
N HIS A 61 7.93 7.10 5.68
CA HIS A 61 7.19 8.07 4.86
C HIS A 61 7.97 9.30 4.38
N PHE A 62 9.25 9.49 4.74
CA PHE A 62 9.96 10.72 4.39
C PHE A 62 11.30 10.46 3.70
N SER A 63 11.23 10.00 2.45
CA SER A 63 12.28 10.20 1.46
C SER A 63 11.70 10.87 0.22
N GLY A 64 11.76 12.20 0.18
CA GLY A 64 11.76 13.00 -1.06
C GLY A 64 10.50 12.96 -1.93
N GLY A 65 9.72 14.04 -1.84
CA GLY A 65 8.72 14.53 -2.80
C GLY A 65 8.37 13.66 -4.01
N GLU A 66 7.31 12.89 -3.87
CA GLU A 66 6.35 12.55 -4.94
C GLU A 66 4.95 12.70 -4.31
N GLU A 67 4.03 13.36 -5.01
CA GLU A 67 2.63 13.49 -4.62
C GLU A 67 2.02 12.09 -4.41
N MET A 68 1.23 11.93 -3.35
CA MET A 68 0.57 10.67 -3.02
C MET A 68 -0.35 10.21 -4.17
N GLU A 69 0.03 9.13 -4.86
CA GLU A 69 -0.94 8.27 -5.54
C GLU A 69 -1.82 7.57 -4.49
N GLU A 70 -3.14 7.62 -4.68
CA GLU A 70 -4.10 6.73 -4.04
C GLU A 70 -3.64 5.26 -4.16
N PRO A 71 -3.90 4.39 -3.17
CA PRO A 71 -3.59 2.97 -3.32
C PRO A 71 -4.45 2.38 -4.45
N GLN A 72 -3.83 2.20 -5.62
CA GLN A 72 -4.41 1.42 -6.71
C GLN A 72 -4.65 0.00 -6.20
N ILE A 73 -5.92 -0.41 -6.19
CA ILE A 73 -6.35 -1.79 -5.92
C ILE A 73 -5.78 -2.67 -7.03
N ALA A 74 -4.63 -3.27 -6.78
CA ALA A 74 -4.04 -4.26 -7.65
C ALA A 74 -4.81 -5.59 -7.47
N HIS A 75 -5.71 -5.89 -8.40
CA HIS A 75 -6.17 -7.26 -8.62
C HIS A 75 -5.03 -8.07 -9.26
N THR A 76 -4.07 -8.49 -8.44
CA THR A 76 -3.06 -9.48 -8.83
C THR A 76 -3.49 -10.83 -8.29
N LYS A 77 -3.62 -11.81 -9.18
CA LYS A 77 -3.84 -13.23 -8.83
C LYS A 77 -2.83 -13.64 -7.75
N ALA A 78 -3.35 -14.05 -6.60
CA ALA A 78 -2.57 -14.60 -5.51
C ALA A 78 -2.09 -16.00 -5.86
N GLU A 79 -0.84 -16.12 -6.30
CA GLU A 79 -0.05 -17.33 -6.11
C GLU A 79 1.11 -17.00 -5.15
N GLY A 80 1.02 -17.58 -3.95
CA GLY A 80 2.17 -17.88 -3.08
C GLY A 80 2.89 -16.71 -2.41
N LEU A 81 2.32 -16.17 -1.33
CA LEU A 81 3.06 -15.60 -0.19
C LEU A 81 2.15 -15.64 1.05
N THR A 82 2.32 -16.67 1.88
CA THR A 82 1.56 -16.89 3.11
C THR A 82 2.19 -16.12 4.28
N ASP A 83 1.44 -15.18 4.84
CA ASP A 83 1.69 -14.54 6.14
C ASP A 83 1.40 -15.54 7.29
N PRO A 84 2.29 -15.67 8.30
CA PRO A 84 2.11 -16.60 9.41
C PRO A 84 0.96 -16.28 10.40
N PHE A 85 0.22 -15.17 10.25
CA PHE A 85 -0.85 -14.79 11.20
C PHE A 85 -2.29 -15.21 10.81
N LEU A 86 -2.47 -15.97 9.72
CA LEU A 86 -3.77 -16.47 9.25
C LEU A 86 -3.76 -17.99 9.03
N ARG A 87 -3.84 -18.77 10.11
CA ARG A 87 -4.31 -20.16 10.08
C ARG A 87 -5.03 -20.51 11.37
N ASP A 88 -6.36 -20.48 11.32
CA ASP A 88 -7.24 -21.25 12.21
C ASP A 88 -8.33 -21.87 11.33
N ASP A 89 -7.98 -22.95 10.62
CA ASP A 89 -8.94 -23.82 9.95
C ASP A 89 -9.32 -24.97 10.88
N PHE A 90 -10.62 -25.04 11.20
CA PHE A 90 -11.25 -26.15 11.89
C PHE A 90 -11.42 -27.34 10.94
N THR A 91 -10.88 -28.50 11.29
CA THR A 91 -11.50 -29.81 11.00
C THR A 91 -11.17 -30.80 12.12
N CYS A 92 -12.20 -31.23 12.85
CA CYS A 92 -12.16 -32.46 13.63
C CYS A 92 -12.87 -33.56 12.84
N PRO A 93 -12.27 -34.75 12.72
CA PRO A 93 -13.07 -35.97 12.56
C PRO A 93 -12.77 -36.99 13.67
N GLY A 94 -13.83 -37.35 14.39
CA GLY A 94 -14.25 -38.75 14.48
C GLY A 94 -13.56 -39.71 15.46
N HIS A 95 -14.38 -40.12 16.43
CA HIS A 95 -14.64 -41.50 16.87
C HIS A 95 -13.70 -42.25 17.85
N CYS A 96 -14.41 -42.78 18.86
CA CYS A 96 -14.03 -43.64 19.94
C CYS A 96 -13.37 -44.96 19.52
N THR A 97 -12.37 -45.39 20.30
CA THR A 97 -12.14 -46.80 20.62
C THR A 97 -11.58 -46.91 22.04
N HIS A 98 -12.29 -47.63 22.92
CA HIS A 98 -11.74 -48.15 24.17
C HIS A 98 -10.68 -49.23 23.87
N PRO A 99 -9.72 -49.42 24.79
CA PRO A 99 -9.59 -50.74 25.36
C PRO A 99 -9.51 -50.73 26.89
N ALA A 100 -9.94 -51.86 27.44
CA ALA A 100 -10.20 -52.13 28.83
C ALA A 100 -8.94 -52.46 29.65
N SER A 101 -9.13 -52.27 30.97
CA SER A 101 -8.51 -53.01 32.07
C SER A 101 -7.09 -52.64 32.51
N ALA A 102 -7.03 -51.83 33.57
CA ALA A 102 -6.01 -51.97 34.62
C ALA A 102 -6.67 -51.77 36.00
N ALA A 103 -6.18 -52.50 36.98
CA ALA A 103 -6.73 -52.84 38.30
C ALA A 103 -7.44 -51.73 39.11
N PRO A 104 -8.36 -52.10 40.03
CA PRO A 104 -9.07 -51.14 40.87
C PRO A 104 -8.09 -50.49 41.85
N VAL A 105 -7.80 -49.21 41.63
CA VAL A 105 -7.23 -48.33 42.65
C VAL A 105 -8.41 -47.83 43.48
N GLU A 106 -8.41 -48.15 44.76
CA GLU A 106 -9.39 -47.67 45.73
C GLU A 106 -9.56 -46.14 45.64
N PRO A 107 -10.79 -45.62 45.64
CA PRO A 107 -11.02 -44.19 45.65
C PRO A 107 -10.76 -43.66 47.07
N ILE A 108 -9.53 -43.26 47.37
CA ILE A 108 -9.27 -42.34 48.47
C ILE A 108 -9.69 -40.96 47.98
N ASN A 109 -10.95 -40.62 48.21
CA ASN A 109 -11.41 -39.24 48.16
C ASN A 109 -11.60 -38.79 49.61
N PRO A 110 -10.55 -38.28 50.29
CA PRO A 110 -10.75 -37.66 51.58
C PRO A 110 -11.51 -36.37 51.30
N ALA A 111 -12.72 -36.27 51.84
CA ALA A 111 -13.52 -35.06 51.77
C ALA A 111 -12.63 -33.85 52.12
N PHE A 112 -12.57 -32.89 51.20
CA PHE A 112 -11.89 -31.61 51.34
C PHE A 112 -12.26 -30.95 52.66
N ASP A 113 -11.44 -31.06 53.70
CA ASP A 113 -11.64 -30.28 54.92
C ASP A 113 -11.40 -28.80 54.60
N PRO A 114 -12.44 -27.95 54.63
CA PRO A 114 -12.30 -26.53 54.31
C PRO A 114 -11.31 -25.81 55.24
N ALA A 115 -11.14 -26.30 56.47
CA ALA A 115 -10.18 -25.74 57.41
C ALA A 115 -8.72 -25.96 56.95
N VAL A 116 -8.41 -27.13 56.41
CA VAL A 116 -7.07 -27.45 55.87
C VAL A 116 -6.79 -26.61 54.62
N ILE A 117 -7.76 -26.48 53.72
CA ILE A 117 -7.64 -25.64 52.52
C ILE A 117 -7.34 -24.18 52.89
N ASN A 118 -8.08 -23.62 53.84
CA ASN A 118 -7.90 -22.25 54.28
C ASN A 118 -6.50 -22.02 54.87
N LYS A 119 -5.97 -22.99 55.63
CA LYS A 119 -4.58 -22.94 56.14
C LYS A 119 -3.57 -22.94 55.00
N LEU A 120 -3.73 -23.83 54.01
CA LEU A 120 -2.82 -23.90 52.87
C LEU A 120 -2.82 -22.61 52.03
N VAL A 121 -4.00 -22.07 51.73
CA VAL A 121 -4.16 -20.80 50.99
C VAL A 121 -3.52 -19.63 51.74
N ALA A 122 -3.68 -19.55 53.06
CA ALA A 122 -3.09 -18.48 53.86
C ALA A 122 -1.57 -18.53 53.88
N VAL A 123 -0.95 -19.73 54.00
CA VAL A 123 0.51 -19.89 53.91
C VAL A 123 1.02 -19.49 52.53
N LEU A 124 0.37 -19.97 51.45
CA LEU A 124 0.70 -19.59 50.08
C LEU A 124 0.61 -18.07 49.88
N SER A 125 -0.46 -17.44 50.36
CA SER A 125 -0.69 -16.01 50.16
C SER A 125 0.30 -15.14 50.93
N LYS A 126 0.69 -15.53 52.15
CA LYS A 126 1.55 -14.72 53.02
C LYS A 126 3.05 -14.90 52.74
N HIS A 127 3.48 -16.11 52.40
CA HIS A 127 4.91 -16.44 52.31
C HIS A 127 5.39 -16.79 50.88
N PHE A 128 4.48 -17.04 49.93
CA PHE A 128 4.81 -17.46 48.56
C PHE A 128 4.20 -16.54 47.50
N THR A 129 4.33 -15.22 47.68
CA THR A 129 3.82 -14.19 46.76
C THR A 129 4.37 -14.34 45.32
N ASN A 130 5.59 -14.87 45.17
CA ASN A 130 6.24 -15.13 43.88
C ASN A 130 6.01 -16.57 43.33
N GLY A 131 5.01 -17.25 43.90
CA GLY A 131 4.61 -18.60 43.55
C GLY A 131 5.44 -19.69 44.25
N TYR A 132 4.77 -20.79 44.58
CA TYR A 132 5.33 -22.00 45.19
C TYR A 132 5.71 -23.04 44.13
N ARG A 133 6.96 -23.49 44.06
CA ARG A 133 7.44 -24.54 43.13
C ARG A 133 7.02 -25.93 43.62
N LEU A 134 6.03 -26.53 42.92
CA LEU A 134 5.43 -27.83 43.27
C LEU A 134 6.44 -28.98 43.45
N ASN A 135 7.50 -28.98 42.64
CA ASN A 135 8.47 -30.08 42.60
C ASN A 135 9.77 -29.77 43.37
N SER A 136 9.77 -28.74 44.22
CA SER A 136 10.96 -28.37 45.00
C SER A 136 10.88 -28.91 46.43
N HIS A 137 11.76 -29.86 46.76
CA HIS A 137 11.86 -30.39 48.13
C HIS A 137 12.17 -29.26 49.13
N ILE A 138 13.01 -28.30 48.73
CA ILE A 138 13.38 -27.14 49.56
C ILE A 138 12.16 -26.26 49.85
N GLU A 139 11.31 -26.00 48.85
CA GLU A 139 10.10 -25.20 49.08
C GLU A 139 9.07 -25.95 49.91
N MET A 140 8.96 -27.27 49.77
CA MET A 140 8.10 -28.09 50.62
C MET A 140 8.50 -28.01 52.10
N VAL A 141 9.80 -28.12 52.40
CA VAL A 141 10.31 -27.97 53.78
C VAL A 141 10.02 -26.55 54.30
N ARG A 142 10.28 -25.51 53.48
CA ARG A 142 9.96 -24.12 53.84
C ARG A 142 8.46 -23.91 54.08
N PHE A 143 7.61 -24.50 53.26
CA PHE A 143 6.16 -24.40 53.39
C PHE A 143 5.67 -24.97 54.73
N ARG A 144 6.15 -26.16 55.10
CA ARG A 144 5.83 -26.78 56.39
C ARG A 144 6.32 -25.94 57.57
N SER A 145 7.52 -25.39 57.48
CA SER A 145 8.06 -24.49 58.50
C SER A 145 7.20 -23.23 58.68
N PHE A 146 6.77 -22.59 57.58
CA PHE A 146 5.88 -21.42 57.66
C PHE A 146 4.48 -21.77 58.17
N ALA A 147 3.96 -22.95 57.83
CA ALA A 147 2.69 -23.42 58.36
C ALA A 147 2.76 -23.66 59.88
N ALA A 148 3.84 -24.29 60.37
CA ALA A 148 4.08 -24.50 61.79
C ALA A 148 4.23 -23.17 62.56
N GLU A 149 4.89 -22.17 61.97
CA GLU A 149 4.99 -20.81 62.54
C GLU A 149 3.62 -20.12 62.61
N LEU A 150 2.78 -20.26 61.59
CA LEU A 150 1.47 -19.62 61.50
C LEU A 150 0.40 -20.25 62.41
N TYR A 151 0.44 -21.57 62.61
CA TYR A 151 -0.64 -22.31 63.26
C TYR A 151 -0.20 -23.07 64.53
N GLY A 152 1.09 -23.10 64.85
CA GLY A 152 1.62 -23.82 66.01
C GLY A 152 1.64 -25.34 65.87
N GLU A 153 1.30 -25.87 64.70
CA GLU A 153 1.25 -27.30 64.38
C GLU A 153 1.80 -27.58 62.97
N GLU A 154 2.43 -28.73 62.79
CA GLU A 154 3.01 -29.12 61.50
C GLU A 154 1.94 -29.76 60.59
N ILE A 155 1.95 -29.41 59.31
CA ILE A 155 1.08 -30.05 58.32
C ILE A 155 1.66 -31.44 57.98
N GLU A 156 1.06 -32.49 58.53
CA GLU A 156 1.53 -33.89 58.36
C GLU A 156 1.11 -34.57 57.04
N LEU A 157 0.52 -33.84 56.10
CA LEU A 157 0.10 -34.41 54.80
C LEU A 157 1.29 -35.06 54.05
N PRO A 158 1.14 -36.25 53.46
CA PRO A 158 2.16 -36.85 52.60
C PRO A 158 2.58 -35.90 51.46
N PRO A 159 3.85 -35.92 51.00
CA PRO A 159 4.35 -35.00 49.96
C PRO A 159 3.48 -34.92 48.70
N GLU A 160 3.02 -36.06 48.19
CA GLU A 160 2.19 -36.11 46.98
C GLU A 160 0.76 -35.59 47.21
N GLU A 161 0.21 -35.80 48.41
CA GLU A 161 -1.08 -35.22 48.78
C GLU A 161 -0.98 -33.71 48.96
N LEU A 162 0.06 -33.21 49.64
CA LEU A 162 0.29 -31.79 49.81
C LEU A 162 0.43 -31.08 48.45
N LYS A 163 1.17 -31.65 47.49
CA LYS A 163 1.27 -31.11 46.12
C LYS A 163 -0.10 -31.03 45.45
N ARG A 164 -0.91 -32.09 45.53
CA ARG A 164 -2.27 -32.11 44.98
C ARG A 164 -3.14 -31.04 45.62
N PHE A 165 -3.12 -30.91 46.94
CA PHE A 165 -3.89 -29.88 47.64
C PHE A 165 -3.46 -28.47 47.26
N LEU A 166 -2.16 -28.18 47.21
CA LEU A 166 -1.66 -26.87 46.80
C LEU A 166 -2.05 -26.53 45.36
N ALA A 167 -2.00 -27.50 44.45
CA ALA A 167 -2.44 -27.31 43.07
C ALA A 167 -3.94 -26.98 42.95
N ILE A 168 -4.78 -27.49 43.85
CA ILE A 168 -6.23 -27.22 43.90
C ILE A 168 -6.52 -25.88 44.59
N CYS A 169 -5.75 -25.54 45.63
CA CYS A 169 -5.91 -24.32 46.41
C CYS A 169 -5.48 -23.05 45.65
N GLY A 170 -4.52 -23.17 44.72
CA GLY A 170 -3.97 -22.05 43.96
C GLY A 170 -4.18 -22.16 42.45
N THR A 171 -3.53 -21.26 41.72
CA THR A 171 -3.51 -21.27 40.25
C THR A 171 -2.15 -21.82 39.80
N VAL A 172 -2.16 -22.97 39.14
CA VAL A 172 -0.94 -23.62 38.64
C VAL A 172 -0.50 -22.96 37.34
N HIS A 173 0.73 -22.45 37.29
CA HIS A 173 1.33 -21.86 36.09
C HIS A 173 2.86 -22.03 36.11
N GLY A 174 3.46 -22.49 35.00
CA GLY A 174 4.92 -22.63 34.87
C GLY A 174 5.58 -23.53 35.92
N GLY A 175 4.89 -24.58 36.40
CA GLY A 175 5.38 -25.47 37.47
C GLY A 175 5.33 -24.88 38.88
N LYS A 176 4.71 -23.70 39.04
CA LYS A 176 4.47 -23.05 40.32
C LYS A 176 2.97 -22.93 40.62
N VAL A 177 2.64 -22.76 41.90
CA VAL A 177 1.30 -22.47 42.41
C VAL A 177 1.27 -21.03 42.89
N TYR A 178 0.34 -20.25 42.36
CA TYR A 178 0.12 -18.86 42.75
C TYR A 178 -1.18 -18.71 43.55
N ALA A 179 -1.12 -17.95 44.63
CA ALA A 179 -2.27 -17.66 45.47
C ALA A 179 -3.11 -16.51 44.91
N VAL A 180 -3.85 -16.78 43.83
CA VAL A 180 -4.80 -15.79 43.28
C VAL A 180 -6.09 -15.83 44.09
N SER A 181 -6.35 -14.76 44.85
CA SER A 181 -7.51 -14.67 45.72
C SER A 181 -8.84 -14.73 44.96
N THR A 182 -9.91 -15.19 45.62
CA THR A 182 -11.28 -15.16 45.06
C THR A 182 -11.70 -13.73 44.73
N ALA A 183 -11.35 -12.75 45.57
CA ALA A 183 -11.62 -11.34 45.31
C ALA A 183 -10.94 -10.84 44.02
N THR A 184 -9.71 -11.29 43.74
CA THR A 184 -9.01 -11.00 42.48
C THR A 184 -9.77 -11.58 41.29
N LYS A 185 -10.17 -12.86 41.36
CA LYS A 185 -10.91 -13.54 40.29
C LYS A 185 -12.26 -12.86 40.03
N GLU A 186 -12.99 -12.46 41.07
CA GLU A 186 -14.23 -11.71 40.94
C GLU A 186 -14.02 -10.31 40.35
N ARG A 187 -12.91 -9.62 40.71
CA ARG A 187 -12.58 -8.34 40.08
C ARG A 187 -12.29 -8.49 38.58
N ILE A 188 -11.52 -9.52 38.17
CA ILE A 188 -11.28 -9.84 36.76
C ILE A 188 -12.61 -10.10 36.04
N LYS A 189 -13.47 -10.94 36.64
CA LYS A 189 -14.78 -11.29 36.09
C LYS A 189 -15.63 -10.04 35.90
N LYS A 190 -15.71 -9.18 36.92
CA LYS A 190 -16.48 -7.95 36.89
C LYS A 190 -16.02 -7.02 35.77
N LEU A 191 -14.72 -6.78 35.61
CA LEU A 191 -14.20 -5.93 34.53
C LEU A 191 -14.62 -6.41 33.13
N ALA A 192 -14.52 -7.71 32.87
CA ALA A 192 -14.94 -8.28 31.60
C ALA A 192 -16.47 -8.21 31.42
N GLN A 193 -17.24 -8.50 32.47
CA GLN A 193 -18.70 -8.43 32.44
C GLN A 193 -19.22 -7.01 32.23
N ASP A 194 -18.63 -6.02 32.91
CA ASP A 194 -18.97 -4.61 32.77
C ASP A 194 -18.77 -4.18 31.30
N TYR A 195 -17.62 -4.52 30.70
CA TYR A 195 -17.36 -4.22 29.28
C TYR A 195 -18.34 -4.90 28.32
N PHE A 196 -18.67 -6.18 28.54
CA PHE A 196 -19.67 -6.87 27.73
C PHE A 196 -21.10 -6.33 27.94
N SER A 197 -21.41 -5.80 29.13
CA SER A 197 -22.73 -5.22 29.43
C SER A 197 -23.01 -3.94 28.65
N GLU A 198 -21.95 -3.24 28.22
CA GLU A 198 -22.01 -2.09 27.30
C GLU A 198 -22.19 -2.51 25.82
N GLY A 199 -22.46 -3.79 25.57
CA GLY A 199 -22.72 -4.35 24.25
C GLY A 199 -21.47 -4.75 23.47
N ALA A 200 -20.28 -4.69 24.08
CA ALA A 200 -19.07 -5.20 23.45
C ALA A 200 -19.18 -6.70 23.17
N LYS A 201 -18.57 -7.16 22.08
CA LYS A 201 -18.60 -8.58 21.68
C LYS A 201 -17.29 -9.31 21.91
N VAL A 202 -16.18 -8.60 22.05
CA VAL A 202 -14.84 -9.19 22.08
C VAL A 202 -13.89 -8.43 23.00
N ILE A 203 -13.01 -9.16 23.67
CA ILE A 203 -11.91 -8.64 24.47
C ILE A 203 -10.62 -9.33 24.02
N PHE A 204 -9.60 -8.57 23.64
CA PHE A 204 -8.27 -9.10 23.33
C PHE A 204 -7.45 -9.28 24.60
N PHE A 205 -6.79 -10.43 24.74
CA PHE A 205 -6.06 -10.77 25.96
C PHE A 205 -4.90 -9.81 26.24
N ALA A 206 -4.16 -9.43 25.19
CA ALA A 206 -3.02 -8.52 25.30
C ALA A 206 -3.45 -7.15 25.84
N GLU A 207 -4.50 -6.56 25.26
CA GLU A 207 -5.03 -5.26 25.70
C GLU A 207 -5.59 -5.32 27.12
N PHE A 208 -6.37 -6.37 27.42
CA PHE A 208 -6.94 -6.55 28.75
C PHE A 208 -5.85 -6.72 29.80
N TYR A 209 -4.82 -7.53 29.53
CA TYR A 209 -3.71 -7.73 30.46
C TYR A 209 -2.90 -6.43 30.63
N ALA A 210 -2.45 -5.81 29.54
CA ALA A 210 -1.62 -4.60 29.57
C ALA A 210 -2.28 -3.46 30.37
N LYS A 211 -3.58 -3.22 30.17
CA LYS A 211 -4.31 -2.17 30.92
C LYS A 211 -4.50 -2.48 32.41
N ASN A 212 -4.35 -3.74 32.80
CA ASN A 212 -4.60 -4.21 34.17
C ASN A 212 -3.34 -4.77 34.84
N GLU A 213 -2.18 -4.69 34.19
CA GLU A 213 -0.97 -5.42 34.56
C GLU A 213 -0.52 -5.10 35.98
N ASP A 214 -0.46 -3.82 36.34
CA ASP A 214 0.05 -3.38 37.65
C ASP A 214 -0.67 -4.05 38.83
N TRP A 215 -2.00 -4.04 38.82
CA TRP A 215 -2.77 -4.63 39.91
C TRP A 215 -2.93 -6.14 39.77
N LEU A 216 -2.90 -6.69 38.55
CA LEU A 216 -2.90 -8.14 38.31
C LEU A 216 -1.61 -8.77 38.85
N PHE A 217 -0.46 -8.17 38.55
CA PHE A 217 0.84 -8.61 39.04
C PHE A 217 0.90 -8.55 40.56
N GLY A 218 0.47 -7.43 41.17
CA GLY A 218 0.33 -7.30 42.62
C GLY A 218 -0.62 -8.32 43.24
N ALA A 219 -1.59 -8.84 42.47
CA ALA A 219 -2.53 -9.86 42.86
C ALA A 219 -2.13 -11.30 42.47
N SER A 220 -0.83 -11.53 42.20
CA SER A 220 -0.23 -12.82 41.83
C SER A 220 -0.66 -13.39 40.47
N VAL A 221 -1.23 -12.57 39.57
CA VAL A 221 -1.46 -12.91 38.16
C VAL A 221 -0.30 -12.34 37.35
N ILE A 222 0.71 -13.17 37.10
CA ILE A 222 2.04 -12.71 36.65
C ILE A 222 2.27 -12.71 35.13
N SER A 223 1.29 -13.18 34.34
CA SER A 223 1.41 -13.27 32.89
C SER A 223 0.04 -13.28 32.21
N GLN A 224 0.03 -12.89 30.93
CA GLN A 224 -1.15 -12.99 30.08
C GLN A 224 -1.68 -14.43 29.97
N ASP A 225 -0.78 -15.42 29.84
CA ASP A 225 -1.17 -16.84 29.74
C ASP A 225 -1.88 -17.33 31.01
N MET A 226 -1.40 -16.90 32.17
CA MET A 226 -2.04 -17.20 33.44
C MET A 226 -3.43 -16.57 33.52
N LEU A 227 -3.58 -15.31 33.07
CA LEU A 227 -4.87 -14.63 32.99
C LEU A 227 -5.84 -15.38 32.04
N ILE A 228 -5.38 -15.85 30.88
CA ILE A 228 -6.21 -16.63 29.94
C ILE A 228 -6.76 -17.88 30.62
N GLY A 229 -5.93 -18.59 31.39
CA GLY A 229 -6.35 -19.76 32.17
C GLY A 229 -7.45 -19.42 33.18
N ILE A 230 -7.32 -18.29 33.88
CA ILE A 230 -8.33 -17.77 34.83
C ILE A 230 -9.63 -17.41 34.09
N LEU A 231 -9.56 -16.66 32.99
CA LEU A 231 -10.73 -16.25 32.19
C LEU A 231 -11.51 -17.45 31.65
N ARG A 232 -10.83 -18.51 31.18
CA ARG A 232 -11.47 -19.75 30.73
C ARG A 232 -12.30 -20.42 31.82
N HIS A 233 -11.81 -20.39 33.07
CA HIS A 233 -12.57 -20.92 34.20
C HIS A 233 -13.75 -20.02 34.60
N LEU A 234 -13.58 -18.69 34.49
CA LEU A 234 -14.63 -17.72 34.85
C LEU A 234 -15.77 -17.66 33.81
N PHE A 235 -15.46 -17.93 32.54
CA PHE A 235 -16.39 -17.78 31.42
C PHE A 235 -16.45 -19.05 30.55
N PRO A 236 -16.93 -20.19 31.08
CA PRO A 236 -16.93 -21.46 30.34
C PRO A 236 -17.82 -21.45 29.08
N ASN A 237 -18.77 -20.53 29.01
CA ASN A 237 -19.75 -20.43 27.92
C ASN A 237 -19.34 -19.45 26.80
N LEU A 238 -18.20 -18.76 26.93
CA LEU A 238 -17.71 -17.85 25.90
C LEU A 238 -16.79 -18.57 24.90
N SER A 239 -16.69 -17.99 23.70
CA SER A 239 -15.73 -18.44 22.69
C SER A 239 -14.34 -17.90 23.01
N PHE A 240 -13.32 -18.75 22.90
CA PHE A 240 -11.91 -18.39 23.15
C PHE A 240 -11.05 -18.76 21.95
N THR A 241 -10.27 -17.81 21.47
CA THR A 241 -9.22 -18.03 20.47
C THR A 241 -7.83 -17.96 21.13
N LYS A 242 -6.78 -17.86 20.31
CA LYS A 242 -5.42 -17.60 20.77
C LYS A 242 -5.23 -16.15 21.25
N THR A 243 -6.02 -15.20 20.75
CA THR A 243 -5.76 -13.76 20.93
C THR A 243 -6.90 -13.00 21.61
N TYR A 244 -8.12 -13.55 21.61
CA TYR A 244 -9.28 -12.89 22.19
C TYR A 244 -10.33 -13.89 22.70
N PHE A 245 -11.34 -13.37 23.41
CA PHE A 245 -12.53 -14.10 23.82
C PHE A 245 -13.78 -13.23 23.76
N GLY A 246 -14.97 -13.84 23.70
CA GLY A 246 -16.24 -13.10 23.74
C GLY A 246 -17.47 -13.85 23.21
N TYR A 247 -18.54 -13.09 22.97
CA TYR A 247 -19.83 -13.57 22.47
C TYR A 247 -19.87 -13.60 20.94
N THR A 248 -18.97 -14.34 20.30
CA THR A 248 -18.92 -14.37 18.84
C THR A 248 -18.36 -15.69 18.28
N ASN A 249 -19.03 -16.15 17.22
CA ASN A 249 -18.56 -17.20 16.31
C ASN A 249 -18.33 -16.66 14.89
N ALA A 250 -18.46 -15.34 14.69
CA ALA A 250 -18.25 -14.69 13.41
C ALA A 250 -16.76 -14.45 13.13
N PRO A 251 -16.36 -14.30 11.85
CA PRO A 251 -15.01 -13.88 11.51
C PRO A 251 -14.65 -12.58 12.23
N ILE A 252 -13.42 -12.51 12.78
CA ILE A 252 -12.99 -11.36 13.60
C ILE A 252 -13.16 -10.02 12.86
N PHE A 253 -12.97 -10.00 11.53
CA PHE A 253 -13.16 -8.79 10.73
C PHE A 253 -14.58 -8.20 10.87
N VAL A 254 -15.62 -9.05 10.84
CA VAL A 254 -17.03 -8.63 11.02
C VAL A 254 -17.29 -8.18 12.45
N VAL A 255 -16.65 -8.84 13.43
CA VAL A 255 -16.79 -8.46 14.83
C VAL A 255 -16.22 -7.07 15.08
N ILE A 256 -15.01 -6.80 14.57
CA ILE A 256 -14.36 -5.49 14.67
C ILE A 256 -15.19 -4.40 13.97
N GLU A 257 -15.75 -4.67 12.80
CA GLU A 257 -16.69 -3.75 12.15
C GLU A 257 -17.84 -3.37 13.09
N SER A 258 -18.47 -4.37 13.69
CA SER A 258 -19.60 -4.14 14.59
C SER A 258 -19.20 -3.43 15.89
N GLU A 259 -17.99 -3.66 16.40
CA GLU A 259 -17.46 -2.94 17.57
C GLU A 259 -17.20 -1.47 17.23
N ILE A 260 -16.58 -1.18 16.08
CA ILE A 260 -16.34 0.18 15.61
C ILE A 260 -17.67 0.93 15.43
N LEU A 261 -18.65 0.30 14.78
CA LEU A 261 -19.98 0.90 14.57
C LEU A 261 -20.73 1.13 15.89
N ARG A 262 -20.61 0.22 16.87
CA ARG A 262 -21.20 0.36 18.20
C ARG A 262 -20.73 1.63 18.91
N VAL A 263 -19.44 1.97 18.80
CA VAL A 263 -18.84 3.13 19.47
C VAL A 263 -18.73 4.38 18.60
N TRP A 264 -19.19 4.31 17.35
CA TRP A 264 -19.04 5.42 16.39
C TRP A 264 -19.78 6.67 16.84
N GLY A 265 -20.96 6.53 17.46
CA GLY A 265 -21.80 7.67 17.83
C GLY A 265 -22.33 8.45 16.62
N ASP A 266 -22.75 9.69 16.84
CA ASP A 266 -23.43 10.51 15.82
C ASP A 266 -22.51 11.44 15.03
N ASN A 267 -21.21 11.47 15.34
CA ASN A 267 -20.26 12.30 14.61
C ASN A 267 -20.11 11.80 13.16
N VAL A 268 -19.98 12.76 12.24
CA VAL A 268 -19.63 12.49 10.84
C VAL A 268 -18.22 11.89 10.73
N LEU A 269 -17.29 12.38 11.56
CA LEU A 269 -15.89 11.98 11.57
C LEU A 269 -15.46 11.37 12.92
N GLN A 270 -14.60 10.36 12.85
CA GLN A 270 -13.90 9.78 14.00
C GLN A 270 -12.41 9.60 13.70
N THR A 271 -11.57 9.82 14.72
CA THR A 271 -10.13 9.56 14.63
C THR A 271 -9.77 8.17 15.19
N TYR A 272 -8.58 7.68 14.84
CA TYR A 272 -8.04 6.45 15.44
C TYR A 272 -8.00 6.53 16.96
N ASP A 273 -7.55 7.64 17.54
CA ASP A 273 -7.41 7.79 18.99
C ASP A 273 -8.77 7.79 19.67
N GLN A 274 -9.76 8.51 19.13
CA GLN A 274 -11.14 8.52 19.65
C GLN A 274 -11.76 7.12 19.65
N LEU A 275 -11.52 6.34 18.59
CA LEU A 275 -12.01 4.96 18.50
C LEU A 275 -11.26 4.04 19.46
N ALA A 276 -9.93 4.18 19.58
CA ALA A 276 -9.11 3.36 20.47
C ALA A 276 -9.43 3.63 21.96
N GLU A 277 -9.72 4.87 22.33
CA GLU A 277 -10.17 5.25 23.68
C GLU A 277 -11.50 4.56 24.05
N ARG A 278 -12.43 4.46 23.09
CA ARG A 278 -13.74 3.80 23.31
C ARG A 278 -13.64 2.29 23.22
N LEU A 279 -12.77 1.76 22.36
CA LEU A 279 -12.53 0.33 22.15
C LEU A 279 -11.40 -0.18 23.04
N ASN A 280 -11.58 -0.03 24.34
CA ASN A 280 -10.56 -0.26 25.36
C ASN A 280 -9.79 -1.59 25.27
N TYR A 281 -10.42 -2.66 24.78
CA TYR A 281 -9.80 -3.97 24.69
C TYR A 281 -9.66 -4.49 23.26
N VAL A 282 -9.64 -3.58 22.27
CA VAL A 282 -9.34 -3.89 20.88
C VAL A 282 -8.03 -3.20 20.50
N PRO A 283 -7.05 -3.93 19.96
CA PRO A 283 -5.77 -3.33 19.58
C PRO A 283 -5.95 -2.25 18.52
N ILE A 284 -5.27 -1.10 18.68
CA ILE A 284 -5.36 0.01 17.73
C ILE A 284 -4.97 -0.41 16.30
N GLU A 285 -4.01 -1.31 16.16
CA GLU A 285 -3.59 -1.84 14.85
C GLU A 285 -4.71 -2.63 14.17
N ARG A 286 -5.59 -3.30 14.92
CA ARG A 286 -6.78 -3.97 14.37
C ARG A 286 -7.83 -2.95 13.91
N ILE A 287 -7.98 -1.84 14.63
CA ILE A 287 -8.89 -0.75 14.27
C ILE A 287 -8.40 -0.09 12.97
N LYS A 288 -7.13 0.34 12.93
CA LYS A 288 -6.50 0.95 11.75
C LYS A 288 -6.61 0.05 10.52
N TYR A 289 -6.27 -1.22 10.67
CA TYR A 289 -6.38 -2.20 9.59
C TYR A 289 -7.82 -2.32 9.09
N HIS A 290 -8.80 -2.41 9.99
CA HIS A 290 -10.20 -2.54 9.60
C HIS A 290 -10.71 -1.31 8.82
N LEU A 291 -10.43 -0.11 9.33
CA LEU A 291 -10.82 1.15 8.67
C LEU A 291 -10.21 1.30 7.27
N GLY A 292 -8.97 0.86 7.08
CA GLY A 292 -8.30 0.91 5.78
C GLY A 292 -8.75 -0.15 4.78
N GLN A 293 -9.19 -1.33 5.24
CA GLN A 293 -9.57 -2.44 4.35
C GLN A 293 -11.07 -2.47 4.01
N ASN A 294 -11.91 -1.90 4.87
CA ASN A 294 -13.35 -1.90 4.65
C ASN A 294 -13.78 -0.59 3.98
N GLY A 295 -14.13 -0.67 2.69
CA GLY A 295 -14.54 0.48 1.90
C GLY A 295 -15.83 1.17 2.36
N ASN A 296 -16.53 0.67 3.37
CA ASN A 296 -17.63 1.40 4.04
C ASN A 296 -17.13 2.53 4.96
N PHE A 297 -15.86 2.48 5.38
CA PHE A 297 -15.22 3.59 6.07
C PHE A 297 -14.52 4.47 5.04
N ILE A 298 -14.92 5.73 5.00
CA ILE A 298 -14.47 6.69 4.00
C ILE A 298 -13.34 7.49 4.62
N TRP A 299 -12.14 7.36 4.05
CA TRP A 299 -11.00 8.16 4.46
C TRP A 299 -11.26 9.65 4.19
N SER A 300 -11.03 10.50 5.18
CA SER A 300 -11.17 11.96 5.03
C SER A 300 -9.82 12.67 5.08
N SER A 301 -9.00 12.33 6.08
CA SER A 301 -7.66 12.87 6.27
C SER A 301 -6.81 11.89 7.10
N ALA A 302 -5.54 12.21 7.32
CA ALA A 302 -4.63 11.37 8.10
C ALA A 302 -5.26 10.99 9.46
N GLY A 303 -5.44 9.68 9.68
CA GLY A 303 -6.00 9.14 10.92
C GLY A 303 -7.50 9.42 11.16
N THR A 304 -8.22 9.98 10.19
CA THR A 304 -9.62 10.41 10.35
C THR A 304 -10.52 9.84 9.27
N PHE A 305 -11.62 9.21 9.69
CA PHE A 305 -12.55 8.49 8.82
C PHE A 305 -13.99 8.93 9.06
N SER A 306 -14.80 8.84 8.01
CA SER A 306 -16.26 8.79 8.08
C SER A 306 -16.75 7.36 7.84
N HIS A 307 -18.05 7.14 7.95
CA HIS A 307 -18.72 5.90 7.57
C HIS A 307 -19.85 6.21 6.59
N VAL A 308 -20.08 5.34 5.61
CA VAL A 308 -21.13 5.54 4.57
C VAL A 308 -22.52 5.85 5.12
N SER A 309 -22.85 5.39 6.33
CA SER A 309 -24.13 5.69 6.97
C SER A 309 -24.25 7.12 7.51
N ARG A 310 -23.17 7.89 7.50
CA ARG A 310 -23.12 9.29 7.94
C ARG A 310 -23.12 10.28 6.78
N ILE A 311 -23.31 9.77 5.56
CA ILE A 311 -23.20 10.54 4.33
C ILE A 311 -24.59 10.68 3.72
N GLU A 312 -24.98 11.92 3.47
CA GLU A 312 -26.31 12.28 2.99
C GLU A 312 -26.37 12.29 1.46
N ILE A 313 -26.88 11.20 0.89
CA ILE A 313 -27.18 11.05 -0.53
C ILE A 313 -28.62 10.55 -0.66
N THR A 314 -29.46 11.26 -1.42
CA THR A 314 -30.85 10.85 -1.62
C THR A 314 -30.95 9.68 -2.60
N ASP A 315 -32.07 8.95 -2.57
CA ASP A 315 -32.30 7.87 -3.52
C ASP A 315 -32.42 8.39 -4.97
N GLU A 316 -32.95 9.60 -5.16
CA GLU A 316 -33.02 10.27 -6.46
C GLU A 316 -31.62 10.57 -7.01
N GLU A 317 -30.74 11.19 -6.20
CA GLU A 317 -29.36 11.49 -6.60
C GLU A 317 -28.58 10.21 -6.89
N ARG A 318 -28.76 9.17 -6.06
CA ARG A 318 -28.16 7.86 -6.28
C ARG A 318 -28.56 7.27 -7.63
N GLN A 319 -29.84 7.40 -8.01
CA GLN A 319 -30.34 6.94 -9.30
C GLN A 319 -29.80 7.78 -10.46
N GLU A 320 -29.74 9.10 -10.30
CA GLU A 320 -29.23 10.03 -11.31
C GLU A 320 -27.76 9.78 -11.62
N ILE A 321 -26.91 9.71 -10.59
CA ILE A 321 -25.47 9.40 -10.71
C ILE A 321 -25.26 8.07 -11.42
N ARG A 322 -26.05 7.05 -11.04
CA ARG A 322 -25.97 5.73 -11.66
C ARG A 322 -26.38 5.74 -13.13
N ALA A 323 -27.46 6.45 -13.46
CA ALA A 323 -27.93 6.59 -14.83
C ALA A 323 -26.91 7.33 -15.69
N PHE A 324 -26.29 8.39 -15.16
CA PHE A 324 -25.22 9.12 -15.83
C PHE A 324 -24.01 8.21 -16.12
N ALA A 325 -23.45 7.56 -15.09
CA ALA A 325 -22.30 6.68 -15.25
C ALA A 325 -22.56 5.56 -16.27
N LEU A 326 -23.76 4.99 -16.26
CA LEU A 326 -24.16 3.96 -17.22
C LEU A 326 -24.21 4.49 -18.66
N ARG A 327 -24.80 5.67 -18.88
CA ARG A 327 -24.86 6.30 -20.21
C ARG A 327 -23.46 6.57 -20.76
N GLU A 328 -22.61 7.21 -19.97
CA GLU A 328 -21.24 7.54 -20.37
C GLU A 328 -20.41 6.29 -20.65
N CYS A 329 -20.45 5.29 -19.76
CA CYS A 329 -19.75 4.04 -19.98
C CYS A 329 -20.21 3.33 -21.25
N ASN A 330 -21.51 3.32 -21.55
CA ASN A 330 -22.05 2.69 -22.74
C ASN A 330 -21.68 3.45 -24.02
N ALA A 331 -21.66 4.79 -23.97
CA ALA A 331 -21.37 5.62 -25.12
C ALA A 331 -19.86 5.69 -25.42
N HIS A 332 -19.01 5.71 -24.39
CA HIS A 332 -17.61 6.10 -24.50
C HIS A 332 -16.63 5.03 -23.99
N GLY A 333 -17.13 4.04 -23.26
CA GLY A 333 -16.34 2.97 -22.64
C GLY A 333 -15.90 3.29 -21.21
N TYR A 334 -16.13 4.52 -20.74
CA TYR A 334 -15.84 4.96 -19.39
C TYR A 334 -16.74 6.13 -19.00
N ALA A 335 -16.82 6.43 -17.70
CA ALA A 335 -17.34 7.69 -17.17
C ALA A 335 -16.28 8.35 -16.30
N SER A 336 -16.21 9.68 -16.34
CA SER A 336 -15.35 10.45 -15.43
C SER A 336 -16.06 10.62 -14.09
N MET A 337 -15.34 10.43 -12.98
CA MET A 337 -15.84 10.71 -11.64
C MET A 337 -16.14 12.19 -11.45
N ILE A 338 -15.36 13.08 -12.09
CA ILE A 338 -15.50 14.53 -11.95
C ILE A 338 -16.78 15.03 -12.64
N ASP A 339 -17.19 14.36 -13.71
CA ASP A 339 -18.36 14.77 -14.49
C ASP A 339 -19.68 14.22 -13.92
N LEU A 340 -19.63 13.47 -12.80
CA LEU A 340 -20.82 12.96 -12.16
C LEU A 340 -21.71 14.11 -11.64
N PRO A 341 -23.04 13.97 -11.72
CA PRO A 341 -23.96 14.98 -11.20
C PRO A 341 -24.01 14.91 -9.66
N PHE A 342 -23.04 15.55 -8.99
CA PHE A 342 -23.01 15.61 -7.52
C PHE A 342 -24.12 16.48 -6.92
N GLY A 343 -24.68 17.43 -7.67
CA GLY A 343 -25.77 18.29 -7.20
C GLY A 343 -25.44 18.96 -5.86
N GLU A 344 -26.33 18.81 -4.89
CA GLU A 344 -26.21 19.39 -3.53
C GLU A 344 -25.52 18.43 -2.52
N ILE A 345 -25.00 17.29 -2.97
CA ILE A 345 -24.35 16.30 -2.09
C ILE A 345 -23.17 16.92 -1.36
N GLU A 346 -22.30 17.66 -2.06
CA GLU A 346 -21.14 18.30 -1.43
C GLU A 346 -21.57 19.32 -0.36
N GLY A 347 -22.65 20.07 -0.62
CA GLY A 347 -23.20 21.05 0.33
C GLY A 347 -23.75 20.41 1.61
N ARG A 348 -24.48 19.30 1.49
CA ARG A 348 -25.01 18.58 2.66
C ARG A 348 -23.93 17.82 3.44
N ASN A 349 -22.81 17.48 2.81
CA ASN A 349 -21.69 16.76 3.41
C ASN A 349 -20.45 17.66 3.61
N HIS A 350 -20.66 18.92 3.98
CA HIS A 350 -19.62 19.96 4.09
C HIS A 350 -18.50 19.67 5.11
N ASP A 351 -18.72 18.77 6.07
CA ASP A 351 -17.69 18.30 7.00
C ASP A 351 -16.63 17.40 6.34
N LEU A 352 -16.90 16.90 5.13
CA LEU A 352 -16.02 16.02 4.37
C LEU A 352 -15.26 16.79 3.29
N SER A 353 -14.04 16.31 2.97
CA SER A 353 -13.33 16.79 1.79
C SER A 353 -14.05 16.34 0.50
N SER A 354 -13.90 17.09 -0.60
CA SER A 354 -14.48 16.70 -1.90
C SER A 354 -14.01 15.29 -2.32
N THR A 355 -12.74 14.93 -2.07
CA THR A 355 -12.22 13.57 -2.30
C THR A 355 -12.95 12.50 -1.48
N ALA A 356 -13.28 12.79 -0.21
CA ALA A 356 -14.05 11.87 0.63
C ALA A 356 -15.50 11.74 0.12
N VAL A 357 -16.12 12.85 -0.31
CA VAL A 357 -17.46 12.83 -0.93
C VAL A 357 -17.46 12.01 -2.22
N HIS A 358 -16.47 12.18 -3.09
CA HIS A 358 -16.33 11.38 -4.31
C HIS A 358 -16.17 9.89 -4.00
N SER A 359 -15.34 9.55 -3.02
CA SER A 359 -15.14 8.17 -2.57
C SER A 359 -16.43 7.56 -2.01
N ALA A 360 -17.20 8.35 -1.26
CA ALA A 360 -18.48 7.94 -0.71
C ALA A 360 -19.54 7.73 -1.79
N VAL A 361 -19.65 8.66 -2.74
CA VAL A 361 -20.54 8.54 -3.91
C VAL A 361 -20.21 7.28 -4.70
N TYR A 362 -18.93 7.02 -4.97
CA TYR A 362 -18.53 5.76 -5.59
C TYR A 362 -18.99 4.55 -4.77
N ARG A 363 -18.68 4.53 -3.47
CA ARG A 363 -19.00 3.40 -2.61
C ARG A 363 -20.51 3.13 -2.56
N ILE A 364 -21.31 4.16 -2.35
CA ILE A 364 -22.76 4.08 -2.12
C ILE A 364 -23.53 3.86 -3.44
N CYS A 365 -23.15 4.57 -4.50
CA CYS A 365 -23.93 4.64 -5.73
C CYS A 365 -23.46 3.68 -6.83
N LEU A 366 -22.16 3.36 -6.87
CA LEU A 366 -21.53 2.80 -8.09
C LEU A 366 -20.75 1.49 -7.88
N SER A 367 -20.25 1.22 -6.67
CA SER A 367 -19.31 0.11 -6.41
C SER A 367 -19.82 -1.31 -6.72
N ASP A 368 -21.14 -1.46 -6.86
CA ASP A 368 -21.77 -2.72 -7.21
C ASP A 368 -21.65 -3.06 -8.70
N LYS A 369 -21.69 -2.06 -9.59
CA LYS A 369 -21.67 -2.23 -11.05
C LYS A 369 -20.40 -1.71 -11.74
N PHE A 370 -19.66 -0.83 -11.08
CA PHE A 370 -18.51 -0.16 -11.67
C PHE A 370 -17.22 -0.50 -10.93
N GLU A 371 -16.11 -0.49 -11.66
CA GLU A 371 -14.76 -0.42 -11.12
C GLU A 371 -14.27 1.02 -11.19
N ASN A 372 -13.72 1.52 -10.08
CA ASN A 372 -13.01 2.79 -10.06
C ASN A 372 -11.50 2.58 -10.26
N ARG A 373 -10.91 3.37 -11.16
CA ARG A 373 -9.47 3.46 -11.43
C ARG A 373 -9.07 4.94 -11.34
N GLY A 374 -8.97 5.43 -10.11
CA GLY A 374 -8.72 6.84 -9.82
C GLY A 374 -9.95 7.71 -10.12
N LYS A 375 -9.90 8.44 -11.25
CA LYS A 375 -10.99 9.32 -11.72
C LYS A 375 -11.89 8.64 -12.75
N ILE A 376 -11.64 7.39 -13.10
CA ILE A 376 -12.31 6.71 -14.19
C ILE A 376 -13.14 5.54 -13.70
N LEU A 377 -14.40 5.56 -14.12
CA LEU A 377 -15.36 4.51 -13.89
C LEU A 377 -15.52 3.67 -15.14
N THR A 378 -15.46 2.36 -14.97
CA THR A 378 -15.74 1.38 -16.03
C THR A 378 -16.69 0.32 -15.55
N HIS A 379 -17.34 -0.39 -16.47
CA HIS A 379 -18.12 -1.56 -16.13
C HIS A 379 -17.25 -2.61 -15.46
N LYS A 380 -17.74 -3.18 -14.35
CA LYS A 380 -17.04 -4.21 -13.60
C LYS A 380 -16.76 -5.43 -14.48
N GLY A 381 -15.53 -5.94 -14.44
CA GLY A 381 -15.08 -7.07 -15.25
C GLY A 381 -14.81 -6.77 -16.73
N VAL A 382 -14.95 -5.51 -17.18
CA VAL A 382 -14.53 -5.11 -18.53
C VAL A 382 -13.06 -4.69 -18.49
N GLY A 383 -12.26 -5.22 -19.42
CA GLY A 383 -10.86 -4.81 -19.58
C GLY A 383 -10.76 -3.32 -19.89
N PHE A 384 -9.97 -2.60 -19.10
CA PHE A 384 -9.67 -1.19 -19.34
C PHE A 384 -8.48 -1.03 -20.28
N ASP A 385 -8.72 -0.40 -21.43
CA ASP A 385 -7.67 -0.07 -22.40
C ASP A 385 -7.68 1.45 -22.64
N ALA A 386 -6.86 2.15 -21.85
CA ALA A 386 -6.68 3.59 -21.95
C ALA A 386 -6.30 4.04 -23.36
N LEU A 387 -5.47 3.26 -24.08
CA LEU A 387 -5.02 3.62 -25.43
C LEU A 387 -6.17 3.55 -26.42
N THR A 388 -7.02 2.53 -26.32
CA THR A 388 -8.22 2.43 -27.16
C THR A 388 -9.20 3.57 -26.86
N ILE A 389 -9.39 3.94 -25.60
CA ILE A 389 -10.23 5.07 -25.19
C ILE A 389 -9.68 6.37 -25.78
N MET A 390 -8.39 6.67 -25.59
CA MET A 390 -7.74 7.86 -26.12
C MET A 390 -7.82 7.91 -27.65
N LYS A 391 -7.62 6.79 -28.36
CA LYS A 391 -7.77 6.75 -29.83
C LYS A 391 -9.20 7.06 -30.25
N LYS A 392 -10.22 6.57 -29.52
CA LYS A 392 -11.62 6.90 -29.79
C LYS A 392 -11.94 8.37 -29.52
N TYR A 393 -11.32 8.97 -28.51
CA TYR A 393 -11.43 10.40 -28.23
C TYR A 393 -10.80 11.23 -29.37
N CYS A 394 -9.56 10.92 -29.74
CA CYS A 394 -8.83 11.61 -30.81
C CYS A 394 -9.59 11.61 -32.15
N ARG A 395 -10.35 10.56 -32.47
CA ARG A 395 -11.15 10.51 -33.71
C ARG A 395 -12.32 11.49 -33.75
N ARG A 396 -12.78 11.98 -32.59
CA ARG A 396 -13.97 12.83 -32.48
C ARG A 396 -13.65 14.32 -32.38
N ILE A 397 -12.45 14.64 -31.92
CA ILE A 397 -12.02 16.04 -31.80
C ILE A 397 -11.52 16.58 -33.14
N ASP A 398 -11.64 17.90 -33.31
CA ASP A 398 -11.07 18.62 -34.47
C ASP A 398 -9.60 18.95 -34.26
N ARG A 399 -9.24 19.33 -33.02
CA ARG A 399 -7.92 19.79 -32.61
C ARG A 399 -7.68 19.53 -31.13
N CYS A 400 -6.42 19.33 -30.75
CA CYS A 400 -5.97 19.34 -29.35
C CYS A 400 -4.48 19.70 -29.26
N THR A 401 -4.02 19.99 -28.06
CA THR A 401 -2.61 20.22 -27.73
C THR A 401 -1.93 18.93 -27.26
N THR A 402 -0.61 18.94 -27.07
CA THR A 402 0.12 17.84 -26.43
C THR A 402 -0.30 17.72 -24.96
N GLU A 403 -0.54 18.85 -24.31
CA GLU A 403 -0.97 18.89 -22.91
C GLU A 403 -2.37 18.27 -22.74
N ASP A 404 -3.30 18.51 -23.68
CA ASP A 404 -4.62 17.86 -23.64
C ASP A 404 -4.52 16.32 -23.69
N LEU A 405 -3.63 15.79 -24.53
CA LEU A 405 -3.39 14.35 -24.62
C LEU A 405 -2.73 13.80 -23.37
N LEU A 406 -1.79 14.55 -22.77
CA LEU A 406 -1.13 14.17 -21.53
C LEU A 406 -2.12 14.18 -20.36
N ASN A 407 -2.96 15.21 -20.25
CA ASN A 407 -4.00 15.32 -19.25
C ASN A 407 -4.99 14.16 -19.36
N LEU A 408 -5.45 13.83 -20.57
CA LEU A 408 -6.34 12.69 -20.79
C LEU A 408 -5.67 11.37 -20.39
N TYR A 409 -4.39 11.17 -20.71
CA TYR A 409 -3.67 9.95 -20.30
C TYR A 409 -3.50 9.86 -18.77
N ARG A 410 -3.18 10.98 -18.12
CA ARG A 410 -3.04 11.09 -16.66
C ARG A 410 -4.37 10.81 -15.98
N GLU A 411 -5.47 11.36 -16.49
CA GLU A 411 -6.82 11.07 -16.00
C GLU A 411 -7.17 9.59 -16.16
N LEU A 412 -6.81 8.99 -17.28
CA LEU A 412 -7.12 7.59 -17.57
C LEU A 412 -6.30 6.59 -16.74
N THR A 413 -5.05 6.90 -16.44
CA THR A 413 -4.10 5.91 -15.92
C THR A 413 -3.49 6.25 -14.56
N GLY A 414 -3.66 7.49 -14.10
CA GLY A 414 -2.92 8.06 -12.96
C GLY A 414 -1.45 8.37 -13.27
N ARG A 415 -0.94 7.97 -14.44
CA ARG A 415 0.48 8.06 -14.79
C ARG A 415 0.76 9.21 -15.73
N GLU A 416 1.97 9.75 -15.64
CA GLU A 416 2.50 10.68 -16.63
C GLU A 416 3.39 9.93 -17.63
N ASP A 417 2.92 9.77 -18.86
CA ASP A 417 3.75 9.27 -19.96
C ASP A 417 3.46 10.06 -21.24
N SER A 418 4.25 11.11 -21.43
CA SER A 418 4.18 11.96 -22.64
C SER A 418 4.43 11.16 -23.92
N GLN A 419 5.28 10.13 -23.90
CA GLN A 419 5.55 9.34 -25.09
C GLN A 419 4.31 8.55 -25.50
N VAL A 420 3.65 7.89 -24.54
CA VAL A 420 2.44 7.13 -24.82
C VAL A 420 1.30 8.05 -25.27
N ALA A 421 1.08 9.18 -24.59
CA ALA A 421 0.04 10.14 -24.96
C ALA A 421 0.25 10.69 -26.39
N MET A 422 1.48 11.10 -26.70
CA MET A 422 1.82 11.57 -28.04
C MET A 422 1.74 10.44 -29.09
N ALA A 423 2.03 9.19 -28.72
CA ALA A 423 1.93 8.04 -29.64
C ALA A 423 0.51 7.88 -30.15
N VAL A 424 -0.45 8.03 -29.24
CA VAL A 424 -1.87 7.96 -29.56
C VAL A 424 -2.27 9.13 -30.46
N GLY A 425 -1.84 10.35 -30.12
CA GLY A 425 -2.07 11.54 -30.94
C GLY A 425 -1.52 11.36 -32.35
N THR A 426 -0.25 11.01 -32.50
CA THR A 426 0.40 10.79 -33.80
C THR A 426 -0.23 9.64 -34.59
N ALA A 427 -0.81 8.63 -33.95
CA ALA A 427 -1.44 7.51 -34.65
C ALA A 427 -2.81 7.87 -35.27
N VAL A 428 -3.50 8.91 -34.76
CA VAL A 428 -4.88 9.24 -35.13
C VAL A 428 -5.02 10.63 -35.73
N LEU A 429 -4.25 11.59 -35.26
CA LEU A 429 -4.26 13.00 -35.64
C LEU A 429 -2.98 13.36 -36.40
N VAL A 430 -2.97 14.52 -37.04
CA VAL A 430 -1.80 15.11 -37.71
C VAL A 430 -1.23 16.17 -36.80
N ARG A 431 0.04 16.04 -36.44
CA ARG A 431 0.73 17.07 -35.66
C ARG A 431 1.24 18.15 -36.60
N VAL A 432 0.68 19.35 -36.49
CA VAL A 432 0.94 20.45 -37.44
C VAL A 432 2.05 21.39 -36.97
N ASP A 433 2.37 21.38 -35.68
CA ASP A 433 3.48 22.14 -35.09
C ASP A 433 4.00 21.47 -33.79
N ARG A 434 4.76 22.19 -32.97
CA ARG A 434 5.31 21.66 -31.72
C ARG A 434 4.25 21.15 -30.75
N ASP A 435 3.06 21.71 -30.72
CA ASP A 435 2.07 21.41 -29.69
C ASP A 435 0.70 21.01 -30.26
N THR A 436 0.38 21.45 -31.47
CA THR A 436 -0.96 21.29 -32.03
C THR A 436 -1.11 20.00 -32.84
N TYR A 437 -2.16 19.26 -32.54
CA TYR A 437 -2.70 18.15 -33.32
C TYR A 437 -4.03 18.53 -33.96
N MET A 438 -4.25 18.08 -35.19
CA MET A 438 -5.46 18.35 -35.96
C MET A 438 -5.99 17.09 -36.64
N ALA A 439 -7.31 17.02 -36.79
CA ALA A 439 -7.94 15.95 -37.54
C ALA A 439 -7.62 16.05 -39.04
N ASP A 440 -7.45 14.89 -39.68
CA ASP A 440 -7.06 14.78 -41.09
C ASP A 440 -7.92 15.63 -42.05
N ARG A 441 -9.21 15.82 -41.73
CA ARG A 441 -10.18 16.61 -42.53
C ARG A 441 -9.77 18.07 -42.74
N TYR A 442 -8.88 18.62 -41.90
CA TYR A 442 -8.37 19.98 -42.03
C TYR A 442 -7.11 20.08 -42.89
N LEU A 443 -6.58 18.95 -43.38
CA LEU A 443 -5.39 18.91 -44.21
C LEU A 443 -5.70 18.32 -45.59
N HIS A 444 -5.06 18.88 -46.61
CA HIS A 444 -5.25 18.48 -48.00
C HIS A 444 -3.90 18.12 -48.62
N PHE A 445 -3.52 16.84 -48.49
CA PHE A 445 -2.25 16.35 -49.02
C PHE A 445 -2.38 15.90 -50.47
N THR A 446 -1.72 16.61 -51.39
CA THR A 446 -1.47 16.10 -52.75
C THR A 446 -0.29 15.13 -52.72
N ILE A 447 -0.57 13.89 -52.32
CA ILE A 447 0.44 12.87 -51.97
C ILE A 447 1.54 12.75 -53.02
N ASP A 448 1.18 12.61 -54.30
CA ASP A 448 2.17 12.37 -55.36
C ASP A 448 3.13 13.56 -55.56
N LEU A 449 2.63 14.81 -55.43
CA LEU A 449 3.48 16.01 -55.51
C LEU A 449 4.37 16.17 -54.27
N ILE A 450 3.85 15.85 -53.09
CA ILE A 450 4.62 15.96 -51.85
C ILE A 450 5.73 14.90 -51.84
N ASP A 451 5.44 13.66 -52.23
CA ASP A 451 6.44 12.60 -52.36
C ASP A 451 7.50 12.98 -53.40
N GLN A 452 7.10 13.55 -54.55
CA GLN A 452 8.07 14.06 -55.53
C GLN A 452 9.00 15.13 -54.95
N VAL A 453 8.47 16.07 -54.16
CA VAL A 453 9.28 17.11 -53.51
C VAL A 453 10.23 16.49 -52.48
N ILE A 454 9.77 15.58 -51.62
CA ILE A 454 10.63 14.88 -50.66
C ILE A 454 11.75 14.12 -51.41
N GLY A 455 11.42 13.47 -52.52
CA GLY A 455 12.38 12.77 -53.36
C GLY A 455 13.49 13.64 -53.95
N GLN A 456 13.28 14.95 -54.09
CA GLN A 456 14.31 15.90 -54.52
C GLN A 456 15.33 16.23 -53.42
N PHE A 457 14.96 16.09 -52.14
CA PHE A 457 15.88 16.27 -51.01
C PHE A 457 16.72 15.03 -50.75
N LEU A 458 16.20 13.83 -51.05
CA LEU A 458 16.91 12.57 -50.82
C LEU A 458 17.83 12.22 -52.00
N THR A 459 19.13 12.45 -51.84
CA THR A 459 20.18 11.97 -52.77
C THR A 459 20.34 10.45 -52.72
N ASP A 460 20.08 9.86 -51.55
CA ASP A 460 20.25 8.43 -51.25
C ASP A 460 18.93 7.81 -50.73
N GLU A 461 19.05 6.73 -49.95
CA GLU A 461 17.91 5.96 -49.42
C GLU A 461 17.20 6.64 -48.23
N TYR A 462 17.87 7.54 -47.53
CA TYR A 462 17.33 8.19 -46.34
C TYR A 462 17.92 9.59 -46.10
N LEU A 463 17.21 10.42 -45.33
CA LEU A 463 17.67 11.73 -44.90
C LEU A 463 17.19 12.03 -43.46
N PRO A 464 18.06 12.51 -42.55
CA PRO A 464 17.66 12.99 -41.24
C PRO A 464 16.61 14.10 -41.36
N LEU A 465 15.62 14.07 -40.48
CA LEU A 465 14.54 15.06 -40.51
C LEU A 465 15.08 16.50 -40.45
N LYS A 466 16.11 16.76 -39.64
CA LYS A 466 16.69 18.10 -39.47
C LYS A 466 17.32 18.67 -40.74
N ASP A 467 17.67 17.82 -41.71
CA ASP A 467 18.33 18.25 -42.95
C ASP A 467 17.31 18.80 -43.97
N PHE A 468 16.01 18.66 -43.70
CA PHE A 468 14.95 19.38 -44.42
C PHE A 468 14.90 20.85 -43.94
N THR A 469 15.76 21.68 -44.52
CA THR A 469 15.95 23.08 -44.09
C THR A 469 15.01 24.08 -44.78
N THR A 470 14.31 23.68 -45.85
CA THR A 470 13.38 24.55 -46.59
C THR A 470 12.14 23.79 -47.04
N PHE A 471 11.00 24.48 -47.02
CA PHE A 471 9.70 23.96 -47.43
C PHE A 471 9.05 24.76 -48.56
N ALA A 472 9.80 25.65 -49.21
CA ALA A 472 9.26 26.58 -50.21
C ALA A 472 8.64 25.89 -51.43
N THR A 473 9.09 24.68 -51.75
CA THR A 473 8.61 23.87 -52.88
C THR A 473 7.47 22.93 -52.52
N PHE A 474 7.11 22.79 -51.23
CA PHE A 474 6.05 21.90 -50.81
C PHE A 474 4.66 22.45 -51.22
N PRO A 475 3.76 21.61 -51.77
CA PRO A 475 2.40 22.01 -52.10
C PRO A 475 1.62 22.51 -50.87
N HIS A 476 0.75 23.50 -51.06
CA HIS A 476 -0.13 23.99 -50.01
C HIS A 476 -1.07 22.87 -49.53
N CYS A 477 -1.09 22.58 -48.22
CA CYS A 477 -1.93 21.54 -47.62
C CYS A 477 -2.89 22.06 -46.54
N GLY A 478 -3.09 23.38 -46.46
CA GLY A 478 -3.90 24.04 -45.42
C GLY A 478 -3.10 24.57 -44.23
N HIS A 479 -1.85 24.15 -44.07
CA HIS A 479 -0.96 24.56 -42.98
C HIS A 479 0.46 24.82 -43.50
N THR A 480 1.20 25.65 -42.77
CA THR A 480 2.61 25.91 -43.06
C THR A 480 3.45 24.67 -42.78
N TRP A 481 4.13 24.17 -43.80
CA TRP A 481 5.06 23.05 -43.67
C TRP A 481 6.19 23.37 -42.70
N ASN A 482 6.48 22.38 -41.86
CA ASN A 482 7.58 22.35 -40.92
C ASN A 482 7.93 20.89 -40.61
N LEU A 483 8.93 20.67 -39.77
CA LEU A 483 9.45 19.34 -39.47
C LEU A 483 8.42 18.42 -38.77
N PHE A 484 7.51 18.97 -37.96
CA PHE A 484 6.45 18.19 -37.30
C PHE A 484 5.39 17.73 -38.30
N LEU A 485 5.00 18.61 -39.23
CA LEU A 485 4.05 18.28 -40.27
C LEU A 485 4.63 17.28 -41.28
N LEU A 486 5.90 17.46 -41.66
CA LEU A 486 6.61 16.51 -42.52
C LEU A 486 6.70 15.12 -41.89
N GLU A 487 7.06 15.04 -40.61
CA GLU A 487 7.03 13.77 -39.88
C GLU A 487 5.63 13.14 -39.92
N SER A 488 4.59 13.90 -39.57
CA SER A 488 3.22 13.38 -39.55
C SER A 488 2.78 12.86 -40.92
N TYR A 489 3.18 13.57 -41.99
CA TYR A 489 2.95 13.17 -43.36
C TYR A 489 3.65 11.84 -43.70
N CYS A 490 4.95 11.74 -43.45
CA CYS A 490 5.75 10.55 -43.75
C CYS A 490 5.34 9.31 -42.92
N ARG A 491 4.77 9.51 -41.73
CA ARG A 491 4.28 8.40 -40.89
C ARG A 491 2.98 7.77 -41.39
N ARG A 492 2.07 8.58 -41.95
CA ARG A 492 0.67 8.15 -42.17
C ARG A 492 0.19 8.23 -43.61
N PHE A 493 0.76 9.11 -44.43
CA PHE A 493 0.16 9.49 -45.72
C PHE A 493 1.06 9.21 -46.91
N SER A 494 2.38 9.40 -46.78
CA SER A 494 3.31 9.18 -47.90
C SER A 494 3.21 7.76 -48.46
N ARG A 495 3.27 7.65 -49.79
CA ARG A 495 3.31 6.36 -50.50
C ARG A 495 4.74 5.88 -50.64
N GLU A 496 5.69 6.78 -50.87
CA GLU A 496 7.09 6.47 -51.15
C GLU A 496 8.00 6.47 -49.92
N PHE A 497 7.66 7.20 -48.86
CA PHE A 497 8.53 7.38 -47.70
C PHE A 497 7.88 6.87 -46.41
N ARG A 498 8.71 6.38 -45.49
CA ARG A 498 8.36 6.12 -44.09
C ARG A 498 9.19 7.03 -43.19
N PHE A 499 8.80 7.10 -41.92
CA PHE A 499 9.54 7.84 -40.91
C PHE A 499 9.84 6.96 -39.70
N ASP A 500 11.12 6.80 -39.41
CA ASP A 500 11.60 6.01 -38.28
C ASP A 500 12.33 6.88 -37.27
N THR A 501 12.05 6.63 -35.99
CA THR A 501 12.67 7.33 -34.87
C THR A 501 12.58 6.43 -33.63
N PRO A 502 13.57 6.46 -32.73
CA PRO A 502 13.58 5.59 -31.55
C PRO A 502 12.56 6.01 -30.49
N THR A 503 12.13 7.26 -30.52
CA THR A 503 11.16 7.85 -29.57
C THR A 503 10.31 8.87 -30.30
N ILE A 504 9.09 9.11 -29.83
CA ILE A 504 8.23 10.12 -30.45
C ILE A 504 8.88 11.49 -30.36
N ASN A 505 8.87 12.14 -31.51
CA ASN A 505 9.73 13.25 -31.79
C ASN A 505 9.27 14.52 -31.04
N SER A 506 10.10 15.00 -30.11
CA SER A 506 9.93 16.31 -29.47
C SER A 506 11.03 17.30 -29.86
N ARG A 507 12.05 16.86 -30.61
CA ARG A 507 13.29 17.60 -30.91
C ARG A 507 13.65 17.64 -32.40
N ASN A 508 12.69 17.37 -33.26
CA ASN A 508 12.86 17.16 -34.69
C ASN A 508 13.89 16.06 -35.04
N THR A 509 13.88 14.96 -34.30
CA THR A 509 14.80 13.82 -34.49
C THR A 509 14.13 12.61 -35.14
N GLY A 510 14.86 11.93 -36.00
CA GLY A 510 14.39 10.79 -36.77
C GLY A 510 14.80 10.92 -38.22
N VAL A 511 14.40 9.95 -39.03
CA VAL A 511 14.87 9.81 -40.41
C VAL A 511 13.68 9.57 -41.34
N VAL A 512 13.66 10.30 -42.45
CA VAL A 512 12.76 10.02 -43.59
C VAL A 512 13.47 9.03 -44.50
N ILE A 513 12.82 7.91 -44.79
CA ILE A 513 13.44 6.75 -45.45
C ILE A 513 12.57 6.34 -46.63
N ARG A 514 13.19 6.07 -47.79
CA ARG A 514 12.48 5.46 -48.93
C ARG A 514 11.93 4.10 -48.50
N LYS A 515 10.68 3.80 -48.81
CA LYS A 515 10.09 2.50 -48.48
C LYS A 515 10.76 1.33 -49.20
N SER A 516 11.47 1.59 -50.30
CA SER A 516 12.34 0.62 -50.97
C SER A 516 13.58 0.22 -50.16
N CYS A 517 13.97 1.03 -49.18
CA CYS A 517 15.10 0.73 -48.31
C CYS A 517 14.68 -0.23 -47.20
N ASP A 518 15.33 -1.39 -47.14
CA ASP A 518 15.04 -2.42 -46.14
C ASP A 518 15.74 -2.20 -44.79
N MET A 519 16.59 -1.16 -44.67
CA MET A 519 17.34 -0.91 -43.44
C MET A 519 16.42 -0.50 -42.29
N ASP A 520 16.62 -1.13 -41.13
CA ASP A 520 16.00 -0.67 -39.89
C ASP A 520 16.69 0.60 -39.36
N HIS A 521 16.10 1.24 -38.34
CA HIS A 521 16.66 2.46 -37.77
C HIS A 521 18.09 2.26 -37.25
N THR A 522 18.41 1.13 -36.62
CA THR A 522 19.77 0.85 -36.12
C THR A 522 20.76 0.69 -37.28
N GLU A 523 20.37 0.02 -38.36
CA GLU A 523 21.19 -0.15 -39.56
C GLU A 523 21.48 1.18 -40.24
N ILE A 524 20.50 2.09 -40.26
CA ILE A 524 20.69 3.46 -40.74
C ILE A 524 21.70 4.21 -39.87
N LEU A 525 21.63 4.10 -38.53
CA LEU A 525 22.64 4.72 -37.66
C LEU A 525 24.04 4.18 -37.96
N ILE A 526 24.17 2.88 -38.20
CA ILE A 526 25.44 2.25 -38.55
C ILE A 526 25.93 2.76 -39.90
N ASP A 527 25.07 2.77 -40.91
CA ASP A 527 25.41 3.25 -42.25
C ASP A 527 25.82 4.73 -42.24
N ALA A 528 25.07 5.58 -41.55
CA ALA A 528 25.40 7.00 -41.37
C ALA A 528 26.77 7.18 -40.71
N VAL A 529 27.10 6.38 -39.68
CA VAL A 529 28.42 6.42 -39.05
C VAL A 529 29.49 5.91 -40.01
N VAL A 530 29.27 4.82 -40.72
CA VAL A 530 30.23 4.28 -41.70
C VAL A 530 30.58 5.31 -42.76
N ASN A 531 29.58 6.02 -43.29
CA ASN A 531 29.73 7.03 -44.34
C ASN A 531 30.15 8.41 -43.81
N SER A 532 30.28 8.58 -42.48
CA SER A 532 30.78 9.81 -41.87
C SER A 532 32.30 9.78 -41.64
N ASN A 533 32.94 10.95 -41.56
CA ASN A 533 34.37 11.07 -41.22
C ASN A 533 34.64 11.13 -39.70
N VAL A 534 33.68 10.71 -38.86
CA VAL A 534 33.80 10.87 -37.41
C VAL A 534 34.69 9.79 -36.80
N PRO A 535 35.52 10.13 -35.79
CA PRO A 535 36.29 9.14 -35.05
C PRO A 535 35.37 8.11 -34.38
N LEU A 536 35.69 6.82 -34.48
CA LEU A 536 34.90 5.71 -33.92
C LEU A 536 35.08 5.58 -32.39
N THR A 537 34.80 6.67 -31.68
CA THR A 537 34.75 6.74 -30.22
C THR A 537 33.31 7.00 -29.76
N ILE A 538 32.96 6.53 -28.56
CA ILE A 538 31.61 6.70 -28.01
C ILE A 538 31.19 8.18 -27.99
N LYS A 539 32.11 9.08 -27.62
CA LYS A 539 31.84 10.52 -27.55
C LYS A 539 31.57 11.11 -28.93
N SER A 540 32.46 10.88 -29.90
CA SER A 540 32.35 11.49 -31.24
C SER A 540 31.16 10.95 -32.02
N VAL A 541 30.95 9.63 -32.01
CA VAL A 541 29.80 9.00 -32.69
C VAL A 541 28.48 9.41 -32.03
N GLY A 542 28.44 9.43 -30.70
CA GLY A 542 27.25 9.87 -29.96
C GLY A 542 26.88 11.33 -30.26
N ALA A 543 27.87 12.23 -30.30
CA ALA A 543 27.67 13.63 -30.64
C ALA A 543 27.17 13.79 -32.08
N PHE A 544 27.82 13.13 -33.04
CA PHE A 544 27.41 13.15 -34.45
C PHE A 544 25.95 12.73 -34.65
N LEU A 545 25.56 11.55 -34.15
CA LEU A 545 24.20 11.05 -34.31
C LEU A 545 23.16 11.98 -33.66
N PHE A 546 23.52 12.63 -32.56
CA PHE A 546 22.64 13.57 -31.87
C PHE A 546 22.51 14.91 -32.62
N GLU A 547 23.63 15.51 -33.01
CA GLU A 547 23.71 16.81 -33.67
C GLU A 547 23.05 16.76 -35.05
N SER A 548 23.36 15.73 -35.85
CA SER A 548 22.72 15.46 -37.14
C SER A 548 21.25 15.01 -37.02
N GLY A 549 20.72 14.85 -35.82
CA GLY A 549 19.29 14.63 -35.60
C GLY A 549 18.79 13.20 -35.83
N TYR A 550 19.68 12.22 -35.95
CA TYR A 550 19.30 10.81 -36.03
C TYR A 550 18.64 10.31 -34.74
N ILE A 551 19.09 10.81 -33.58
CA ILE A 551 18.63 10.40 -32.26
C ILE A 551 18.44 11.59 -31.30
N GLY A 552 17.44 11.53 -30.43
CA GLY A 552 17.20 12.53 -29.38
C GLY A 552 17.87 12.23 -28.04
N LYS A 553 18.28 10.98 -27.82
CA LYS A 553 18.99 10.47 -26.64
C LYS A 553 19.72 9.18 -27.02
N SER A 554 20.88 8.92 -26.43
CA SER A 554 21.63 7.67 -26.64
C SER A 554 22.27 7.18 -25.35
N THR A 555 22.48 5.87 -25.24
CA THR A 555 23.26 5.27 -24.17
C THR A 555 24.65 4.88 -24.68
N PRO A 556 25.70 4.96 -23.84
CA PRO A 556 27.04 4.52 -24.22
C PRO A 556 27.08 3.09 -24.76
N ALA A 557 26.24 2.20 -24.22
CA ALA A 557 26.11 0.82 -24.68
C ALA A 557 25.61 0.72 -26.12
N LYS A 558 24.54 1.46 -26.48
CA LYS A 558 24.01 1.46 -27.85
C LYS A 558 25.01 2.05 -28.85
N VAL A 559 25.72 3.12 -28.45
CA VAL A 559 26.78 3.71 -29.30
C VAL A 559 27.94 2.73 -29.50
N ALA A 560 28.34 1.99 -28.46
CA ALA A 560 29.39 0.97 -28.58
C ALA A 560 28.97 -0.16 -29.54
N GLU A 561 27.71 -0.60 -29.51
CA GLU A 561 27.16 -1.58 -30.46
C GLU A 561 27.27 -1.06 -31.90
N ILE A 562 26.85 0.18 -32.15
CA ILE A 562 26.93 0.83 -33.45
C ILE A 562 28.39 0.93 -33.93
N ILE A 563 29.32 1.33 -33.06
CA ILE A 563 30.75 1.43 -33.38
C ILE A 563 31.31 0.07 -33.80
N ASN A 564 31.03 -1.00 -33.05
CA ASN A 564 31.54 -2.32 -33.37
C ASN A 564 31.06 -2.81 -34.73
N LYS A 565 29.77 -2.61 -35.04
CA LYS A 565 29.21 -2.96 -36.35
C LYS A 565 29.75 -2.07 -37.47
N ALA A 566 29.98 -0.78 -37.22
CA ALA A 566 30.54 0.15 -38.19
C ALA A 566 32.01 -0.18 -38.53
N LYS A 567 32.82 -0.63 -37.57
CA LYS A 567 34.20 -1.08 -37.82
C LYS A 567 34.24 -2.24 -38.80
N VAL A 568 33.45 -3.28 -38.56
CA VAL A 568 33.36 -4.45 -39.44
C VAL A 568 32.96 -4.06 -40.87
N LYS A 569 32.00 -3.12 -41.01
CA LYS A 569 31.58 -2.63 -42.34
C LYS A 569 32.64 -1.76 -43.04
N ARG A 570 33.49 -1.02 -42.30
CA ARG A 570 34.61 -0.26 -42.89
C ARG A 570 35.75 -1.18 -43.31
N GLU A 571 36.08 -2.15 -42.48
CA GLU A 571 37.14 -3.13 -42.74
C GLU A 571 36.81 -4.09 -43.90
N GLY A 572 35.53 -4.27 -44.23
CA GLY A 572 35.09 -5.07 -45.39
C GLY A 572 34.84 -4.27 -46.68
N ARG A 573 35.11 -2.96 -46.69
CA ARG A 573 35.05 -2.08 -47.88
C ARG A 573 36.43 -1.76 -48.47
N ASP A 574 37.50 -2.01 -47.69
CA ASP A 574 38.90 -2.05 -48.15
C ASP A 574 39.22 -3.45 -48.70
#